data_AF-A0A0C2YLE2-F1
#
_entry.id   AF-A0A0C2YLE2-F1
#
_cell.length_a   1.000
_cell.length_b   1.000
_cell.length_c   1.000
_cell.angle_alpha   90.00
_cell.angle_beta   90.00
_cell.angle_gamma   90.00
#
_symmetry.space_group_name_H-M   'P 1'
#
loop_
_entity.id
_entity.type
_entity.pdbx_description
1 polymer ?
#
loop_
_entity_poly.entity_id
_entity_poly.type
_entity_poly.pdbx_seq_one_letter_code
_entity_poly.pdbx_strand_id
1 'polypeptide(L)'
;MVPPSIVSSMYQCIVHGVGCLIVYEYSYFCLQGQGNLQDVIALGVKQYEDSGTQASVFQDLQQVFQAHDNNDVTMQPLILDIILRNHMSKQFT
;
A
#
# COMPACT_ATOMS: atom_id res chain seq x y z
N MET A 1 1.52 -5.40 27.26
CA MET A 1 2.63 -4.87 26.44
C MET A 1 2.95 -5.90 25.38
N VAL A 2 2.88 -5.51 24.10
CA VAL A 2 3.26 -6.38 22.98
C VAL A 2 4.79 -6.35 22.85
N PRO A 3 5.48 -7.50 22.64
CA PRO A 3 6.92 -7.53 22.46
C PRO A 3 7.37 -6.67 21.27
N PRO A 4 8.51 -5.95 21.36
CA PRO A 4 9.04 -5.14 20.26
C PRO A 4 9.23 -5.91 18.94
N SER A 5 9.54 -7.21 19.03
CA SER A 5 9.66 -8.10 17.88
C SER A 5 8.34 -8.36 17.14
N ILE A 6 7.21 -8.34 17.84
CA ILE A 6 5.87 -8.51 17.26
C ILE A 6 5.39 -7.21 16.61
N VAL A 7 5.76 -6.05 17.15
CA VAL A 7 5.50 -4.74 16.53
C VAL A 7 6.26 -4.63 15.19
N SER A 8 7.50 -5.10 15.13
CA SER A 8 8.28 -5.14 13.90
C SER A 8 7.70 -6.08 12.83
N SER A 9 7.16 -7.25 13.21
CA SER A 9 6.58 -8.18 12.23
C SER A 9 5.21 -7.71 11.73
N MET A 10 4.40 -7.13 12.62
CA MET A 10 3.12 -6.53 12.25
C MET A 10 3.30 -5.31 11.33
N TYR A 11 4.30 -4.47 11.59
CA TYR A 11 4.68 -3.36 10.72
C TYR A 11 5.00 -3.85 9.31
N GLN A 12 5.88 -4.85 9.18
CA GLN A 12 6.24 -5.43 7.89
C GLN A 12 5.02 -6.03 7.17
N CYS A 13 4.14 -6.70 7.90
CA CYS A 13 2.90 -7.25 7.35
C CYS A 13 1.98 -6.16 6.80
N ILE A 14 1.82 -5.04 7.52
CA ILE A 14 1.00 -3.92 7.06
C ILE A 14 1.62 -3.25 5.82
N VAL A 15 2.93 -3.00 5.84
CA VAL A 15 3.64 -2.40 4.69
C VAL A 15 3.45 -3.26 3.43
N HIS A 16 3.68 -4.57 3.55
CA HIS A 16 3.45 -5.50 2.44
C HIS A 16 1.97 -5.58 2.04
N GLY A 17 1.06 -5.65 3.00
CA GLY A 17 -0.38 -5.73 2.74
C GLY A 17 -0.90 -4.52 1.96
N VAL A 18 -0.49 -3.31 2.34
CA VAL A 18 -0.84 -2.07 1.63
C VAL A 18 -0.26 -2.07 0.22
N GLY A 19 1.02 -2.42 0.06
CA GLY A 19 1.66 -2.52 -1.25
C GLY A 19 0.93 -3.51 -2.17
N CYS A 20 0.60 -4.70 -1.66
CA CYS A 20 -0.16 -5.70 -2.39
C CYS A 20 -1.53 -5.17 -2.83
N LEU A 21 -2.29 -4.52 -1.95
CA LEU A 21 -3.60 -3.98 -2.29
C LEU A 21 -3.52 -2.97 -3.44
N ILE A 22 -2.55 -2.04 -3.38
CA ILE A 22 -2.31 -1.02 -4.40
C ILE A 22 -1.87 -1.66 -5.74
N VAL A 23 -1.02 -2.69 -5.71
CA VAL A 23 -0.64 -3.43 -6.92
C VAL A 23 -1.86 -4.16 -7.50
N TYR A 24 -2.67 -4.81 -6.66
CA TYR A 24 -3.84 -5.57 -7.11
C TYR A 24 -4.92 -4.71 -7.74
N GLU A 25 -5.26 -3.55 -7.16
CA GLU A 25 -6.22 -2.63 -7.80
C GLU A 25 -5.73 -2.21 -9.19
N TYR A 26 -4.45 -1.88 -9.33
CA TYR A 26 -3.88 -1.40 -10.58
C TYR A 26 -3.92 -2.50 -11.62
N SER A 27 -3.51 -3.70 -11.22
CA SER A 27 -3.55 -4.87 -12.10
C SER A 27 -4.97 -5.20 -12.54
N TYR A 28 -5.96 -5.04 -11.66
CA TYR A 28 -7.37 -5.22 -12.02
C TYR A 28 -7.81 -4.25 -13.13
N PHE A 29 -7.52 -2.96 -12.98
CA PHE A 29 -7.89 -1.96 -14.01
C PHE A 29 -7.11 -2.15 -15.32
N CYS A 30 -5.85 -2.57 -15.27
CA CYS A 30 -5.08 -2.92 -16.46
C CYS A 30 -5.74 -4.07 -17.25
N LEU A 31 -6.21 -5.11 -16.56
CA LEU A 31 -6.92 -6.22 -17.19
C LEU A 31 -8.23 -5.77 -17.85
N GLN A 32 -8.99 -4.90 -17.19
CA GLN A 32 -10.24 -4.35 -17.74
C GLN A 32 -10.01 -3.52 -19.01
N GLY A 33 -8.92 -2.73 -19.05
CA GLY A 33 -8.65 -1.82 -20.17
C GLY A 33 -8.00 -2.47 -21.39
N GLN A 34 -7.18 -3.52 -21.19
CA GLN A 34 -6.33 -4.07 -22.26
C GLN A 34 -6.56 -5.57 -22.54
N GLY A 35 -7.48 -6.23 -21.81
CA GLY A 35 -7.98 -7.57 -22.08
C GLY A 35 -7.02 -8.71 -21.74
N ASN A 36 -5.77 -8.67 -22.21
CA ASN A 36 -4.76 -9.68 -21.93
C ASN A 36 -3.35 -9.08 -21.85
N LEU A 37 -2.97 -8.61 -20.65
CA LEU A 37 -1.57 -8.45 -20.32
C LEU A 37 -1.04 -9.73 -19.69
N GLN A 38 -0.09 -10.36 -20.38
CA GLN A 38 0.81 -11.28 -19.71
C GLN A 38 1.51 -10.53 -18.57
N ASP A 39 1.50 -11.14 -17.39
CA ASP A 39 2.11 -10.63 -16.16
C ASP A 39 1.69 -9.22 -15.74
N VAL A 40 0.38 -8.94 -15.78
CA VAL A 40 -0.21 -7.69 -15.28
C VAL A 40 0.16 -7.36 -13.82
N ILE A 41 0.46 -8.39 -13.00
CA ILE A 41 0.99 -8.21 -11.64
C ILE A 41 2.40 -7.63 -11.68
N ALA A 42 3.28 -8.15 -12.55
CA ALA A 42 4.63 -7.61 -12.70
C ALA A 42 4.60 -6.17 -13.21
N LEU A 43 3.66 -5.83 -14.11
CA LEU A 43 3.43 -4.45 -14.50
C LEU A 43 3.00 -3.57 -13.32
N GLY A 44 2.08 -4.08 -12.48
CA GLY A 44 1.63 -3.37 -11.28
C GLY A 44 2.75 -3.14 -10.26
N VAL A 45 3.60 -4.15 -10.03
CA VAL A 45 4.80 -4.01 -9.18
C VAL A 45 5.74 -2.97 -9.75
N LYS A 46 6.05 -3.04 -11.05
CA LYS A 46 6.92 -2.06 -11.69
C LYS A 46 6.35 -0.64 -11.60
N GLN A 47 5.05 -0.47 -11.81
CA GLN A 47 4.41 0.83 -11.67
C GLN A 47 4.49 1.32 -10.21
N TYR A 48 4.31 0.45 -9.23
CA TYR A 48 4.39 0.79 -7.81
C TYR A 48 5.78 1.30 -7.41
N GLU A 49 6.82 0.68 -7.96
CA GLU A 49 8.23 1.06 -7.76
C GLU A 49 8.59 2.35 -8.52
N ASP A 50 8.30 2.40 -9.82
CA ASP A 50 8.74 3.48 -10.73
C ASP A 50 7.99 4.80 -10.52
N SER A 51 6.75 4.76 -10.03
CA SER A 51 5.92 5.96 -9.84
C SER A 51 6.22 6.74 -8.55
N GLY A 52 7.08 6.21 -7.68
CA GLY A 52 7.31 6.76 -6.33
C GLY A 52 6.18 6.45 -5.34
N THR A 53 5.15 5.70 -5.75
CA THR A 53 4.02 5.29 -4.90
C THR A 53 4.50 4.47 -3.71
N GLN A 54 5.45 3.55 -3.92
CA GLN A 54 6.07 2.79 -2.83
C GLN A 54 6.71 3.69 -1.77
N ALA A 55 7.49 4.68 -2.19
CA ALA A 55 8.17 5.59 -1.28
C ALA A 55 7.16 6.43 -0.48
N SER A 56 6.12 6.93 -1.15
CA SER A 56 5.02 7.68 -0.53
C SER A 56 4.27 6.85 0.52
N VAL A 57 3.88 5.62 0.17
CA VAL A 57 3.23 4.68 1.09
C VAL A 57 4.11 4.36 2.30
N PHE A 58 5.40 4.11 2.08
CA PHE A 58 6.33 3.81 3.17
C PHE A 58 6.45 4.98 4.15
N GLN A 59 6.58 6.20 3.62
CA GLN A 59 6.65 7.42 4.44
C GLN A 59 5.35 7.67 5.21
N ASP A 60 4.20 7.57 4.54
CA ASP A 60 2.88 7.74 5.16
C ASP A 60 2.66 6.74 6.30
N LEU A 61 2.97 5.46 6.06
CA LEU A 61 2.84 4.41 7.06
C LEU A 61 3.76 4.70 8.26
N GLN A 62 5.02 5.06 8.02
CA GLN A 62 5.96 5.38 9.10
C GLN A 62 5.42 6.49 10.01
N GLN A 63 4.78 7.53 9.46
CA GLN A 63 4.14 8.60 10.24
C GLN A 63 2.96 8.07 11.06
N VAL A 64 2.11 7.22 10.47
CA VAL A 64 0.97 6.61 11.18
C VAL A 64 1.44 5.74 12.35
N PHE A 65 2.47 4.93 12.16
CA PHE A 65 3.02 4.09 13.25
C PHE A 65 3.60 4.94 14.38
N GLN A 66 4.36 5.99 14.04
CA GLN A 66 4.89 6.93 15.04
C GLN A 66 3.78 7.65 15.82
N ALA A 67 2.66 8.00 15.15
CA ALA A 67 1.52 8.62 15.81
C ALA A 67 0.72 7.64 16.68
N HIS A 68 0.58 6.38 16.23
CA HIS A 68 -0.14 5.33 16.96
C HIS A 68 0.54 4.99 18.29
N ASP A 69 1.87 4.85 18.30
CA ASP A 69 2.66 4.60 19.51
C ASP A 69 2.48 5.70 20.58
N ASN A 70 2.07 6.90 20.15
CA ASN A 70 1.95 8.08 21.01
C ASN A 70 0.51 8.44 21.42
N ASN A 71 -0.56 7.90 20.81
CA ASN A 71 -1.90 8.50 21.00
C ASN A 71 -3.16 7.64 20.71
N ASP A 72 -3.11 6.31 20.80
CA ASP A 72 -4.30 5.42 20.77
C ASP A 72 -5.22 5.61 19.52
N VAL A 73 -4.65 6.08 18.41
CA VAL A 73 -5.38 6.33 17.16
C VAL A 73 -5.64 5.00 16.46
N THR A 74 -6.87 4.77 15.99
CA THR A 74 -7.24 3.57 15.24
C THR A 74 -6.48 3.53 13.90
N MET A 75 -5.65 2.51 13.71
CA MET A 75 -4.79 2.39 12.53
C MET A 75 -5.54 2.09 11.23
N GLN A 76 -6.65 1.34 11.31
CA GLN A 76 -7.39 0.88 10.14
C GLN A 76 -7.89 2.02 9.23
N PRO A 77 -8.57 3.07 9.73
CA PRO A 77 -9.01 4.18 8.88
C PRO A 77 -7.84 4.94 8.26
N LEU A 78 -6.71 5.08 8.96
CA LEU A 78 -5.53 5.74 8.44
C LEU A 78 -4.85 4.90 7.34
N ILE A 79 -4.75 3.59 7.52
CA ILE A 79 -4.23 2.69 6.49
C ILE A 79 -5.12 2.73 5.24
N LEU A 80 -6.45 2.76 5.42
CA LEU A 80 -7.37 2.88 4.29
C LEU A 80 -7.20 4.22 3.56
N ASP A 81 -7.06 5.31 4.30
CA ASP A 81 -6.78 6.63 3.70
C ASP A 81 -5.47 6.63 2.91
N ILE A 82 -4.41 5.98 3.42
CA ILE A 82 -3.14 5.83 2.70
C ILE A 82 -3.35 5.09 1.38
N ILE A 83 -4.07 3.97 1.38
CA ILE A 83 -4.38 3.22 0.16
C ILE A 83 -5.12 4.11 -0.83
N LEU A 84 -6.17 4.81 -0.39
CA LEU A 84 -6.96 5.69 -1.24
C LEU A 84 -6.17 6.90 -1.76
N ARG A 85 -5.24 7.46 -0.99
CA ARG A 85 -4.39 8.56 -1.46
C ARG A 85 -3.34 8.09 -2.47
N ASN A 86 -2.82 6.88 -2.30
CA ASN A 86 -1.74 6.32 -3.09
C ASN A 86 -2.21 5.36 -4.20
N HIS A 87 -3.52 5.22 -4.40
CA HIS A 87 -4.08 4.34 -5.42
C HIS A 87 -3.57 4.71 -6.82
N MET A 88 -3.11 3.72 -7.57
CA MET A 88 -2.45 3.94 -8.87
C MET A 88 -3.45 3.94 -10.03
N SER A 89 -4.68 3.47 -9.80
CA SER A 89 -5.70 3.40 -10.85
C SER A 89 -6.27 4.76 -11.28
N LYS A 90 -5.83 5.88 -10.69
CA LYS A 90 -6.23 7.25 -11.07
C LYS A 90 -6.06 7.54 -12.56
N GLN A 91 -5.11 6.86 -13.21
CA GLN A 91 -4.88 6.98 -14.65
C GLN A 91 -5.98 6.35 -15.52
N PHE A 92 -6.88 5.55 -14.94
CA PHE A 92 -8.00 4.88 -15.61
C PHE A 92 -9.37 5.53 -15.32
N THR A 93 -9.41 6.60 -14.52
CA THR A 93 -10.62 7.34 -14.09
C THR A 93 -10.52 8.80 -14.49
#